data_AF-A0A2A9M0G7-F1
#
_entry.id   AF-A0A2A9M0G7-F1
#
_cell.length_a   1.000
_cell.length_b   1.000
_cell.length_c   1.000
_cell.angle_alpha   90.00
_cell.angle_beta   90.00
_cell.angle_gamma   90.00
#
_symmetry.space_group_name_H-M   'P 1'
#
loop_
_entity.id
_entity.type
_entity.pdbx_description
1 polymer ?
#
loop_
_entity_poly.entity_id
_entity_poly.type
_entity_poly.pdbx_seq_one_letter_code
_entity_poly.pdbx_strand_id
1 'polypeptide(L)'
;MSQDGTYGYEPALSEDDVRAGKATKALVMMRYVGLRDGSYILLLVDEDNPNISNRITCEAPCNFAKSQTMAGDSVLKTETVRVVPNSLIGAMIEDAMSGQLTPYGQHIATLNQSPAVVTPATTQASLPGAEPVANQPASDVAASPLQQTSFDCGKAKSIPEFLICHDPDLAADDRDLASTYQQAKNAVVDKAAFADRTRKQWNFREKNCRDKACLVSWYAYQKRVLTKIAETGDVSAQDN
;
A
#
# COMPACT_ATOMS: atom_id res chain seq x y z
N MET A 1 -5.77 -5.40 -9.07
CA MET A 1 -5.63 -4.35 -8.05
C MET A 1 -4.17 -4.27 -7.66
N SER A 2 -3.50 -3.16 -7.96
CA SER A 2 -2.09 -2.99 -7.61
C SER A 2 -2.00 -2.70 -6.11
N GLN A 3 -1.58 -3.64 -5.28
CA GLN A 3 -1.52 -3.45 -3.82
C GLN A 3 -0.43 -2.44 -3.40
N ASP A 4 0.37 -1.95 -4.34
CA ASP A 4 1.54 -1.09 -4.13
C ASP A 4 1.34 0.36 -4.61
N GLY A 5 0.11 0.74 -4.97
CA GLY A 5 -0.22 2.09 -5.40
C GLY A 5 -0.25 3.11 -4.26
N THR A 6 0.31 4.29 -4.48
CA THR A 6 -0.19 5.51 -3.81
C THR A 6 -1.35 6.03 -4.66
N TYR A 7 -2.45 6.42 -4.03
CA TYR A 7 -3.71 6.80 -4.67
C TYR A 7 -4.00 8.25 -4.32
N GLY A 8 -4.12 9.11 -5.33
CA GLY A 8 -4.39 10.53 -5.13
C GLY A 8 -5.88 10.81 -5.17
N TYR A 9 -6.39 11.51 -4.16
CA TYR A 9 -7.78 11.97 -4.12
C TYR A 9 -7.82 13.49 -4.00
N GLU A 10 -8.61 14.15 -4.84
CA GLU A 10 -8.77 15.60 -4.77
C GLU A 10 -9.85 15.96 -3.73
N PRO A 11 -9.53 16.76 -2.71
CA PRO A 11 -10.53 17.25 -1.76
C PRO A 11 -11.47 18.27 -2.43
N ALA A 12 -12.74 18.26 -2.01
CA ALA A 12 -13.68 19.30 -2.43
C ALA A 12 -13.21 20.71 -2.01
N LEU A 13 -13.46 21.68 -2.89
CA LEU A 13 -13.28 23.11 -2.60
C LEU A 13 -14.35 23.59 -1.62
N SER A 14 -13.95 24.39 -0.63
CA SER A 14 -14.89 25.12 0.22
C SER A 14 -15.43 26.38 -0.47
N GLU A 15 -16.53 26.95 0.03
CA GLU A 15 -17.05 28.23 -0.48
C GLU A 15 -16.01 29.36 -0.38
N ASP A 16 -15.19 29.35 0.65
CA ASP A 16 -14.10 30.31 0.83
C ASP A 16 -12.96 30.07 -0.18
N ASP A 17 -12.61 28.81 -0.46
CA ASP A 17 -11.65 28.46 -1.53
C ASP A 17 -12.14 29.01 -2.88
N VAL A 18 -13.43 28.82 -3.21
CA VAL A 18 -14.04 29.33 -4.45
C VAL A 18 -14.04 30.86 -4.47
N ARG A 19 -14.41 31.51 -3.36
CA ARG A 19 -14.40 32.98 -3.23
C ARG A 19 -13.01 33.57 -3.36
N ALA A 20 -11.99 32.84 -2.92
CA ALA A 20 -10.58 33.20 -3.08
C ALA A 20 -10.03 32.90 -4.49
N GLY A 21 -10.86 32.40 -5.42
CA GLY A 21 -10.45 32.07 -6.78
C GLY A 21 -9.60 30.80 -6.91
N LYS A 22 -9.65 29.92 -5.91
CA LYS A 22 -8.86 28.68 -5.90
C LYS A 22 -9.54 27.63 -6.78
N ALA A 23 -8.80 27.16 -7.79
CA ALA A 23 -9.31 26.21 -8.78
C ALA A 23 -9.21 24.73 -8.36
N THR A 24 -8.22 24.37 -7.52
CA THR A 24 -7.96 22.99 -7.08
C THR A 24 -7.32 22.97 -5.68
N LYS A 25 -7.33 21.79 -5.03
CA LYS A 25 -6.60 21.54 -3.77
C LYS A 25 -5.49 20.53 -3.98
N ALA A 26 -4.48 20.57 -3.10
CA ALA A 26 -3.45 19.54 -3.08
C ALA A 26 -4.10 18.16 -2.91
N LEU A 27 -3.57 17.17 -3.63
CA LEU A 27 -4.07 15.80 -3.56
C LEU A 27 -3.80 15.23 -2.17
N VAL A 28 -4.78 14.49 -1.66
CA VAL A 28 -4.58 13.67 -0.47
C VAL A 28 -4.11 12.31 -0.93
N MET A 29 -2.89 11.97 -0.54
CA MET A 29 -2.25 10.71 -0.90
C MET A 29 -2.65 9.63 0.10
N MET A 30 -3.41 8.67 -0.40
CA MET A 30 -3.87 7.50 0.33
C MET A 30 -3.08 6.29 -0.13
N ARG A 31 -2.75 5.40 0.80
CA ARG A 31 -2.28 4.05 0.52
C ARG A 31 -3.25 3.04 1.10
N TYR A 32 -3.69 2.10 0.28
CA TYR A 32 -4.46 0.97 0.78
C TYR A 32 -3.51 -0.07 1.37
N VAL A 33 -3.66 -0.36 2.65
CA VAL A 33 -2.80 -1.31 3.38
C VAL A 33 -3.37 -2.74 3.26
N GLY A 34 -4.67 -2.89 3.03
CA GLY A 34 -5.32 -4.20 2.86
C GLY A 34 -6.44 -4.46 3.87
N LEU A 35 -6.91 -5.70 3.88
CA LEU A 35 -7.94 -6.22 4.77
C LEU A 35 -7.29 -7.09 5.85
N ARG A 36 -7.48 -6.76 7.13
CA ARG A 36 -6.97 -7.53 8.29
C ARG A 36 -8.08 -7.75 9.30
N ASP A 37 -8.29 -8.99 9.72
CA ASP A 37 -9.32 -9.35 10.70
C ASP A 37 -10.72 -8.77 10.35
N GLY A 38 -11.06 -8.76 9.05
CA GLY A 38 -12.31 -8.16 8.54
C GLY A 38 -12.31 -6.63 8.43
N SER A 39 -11.25 -5.96 8.87
CA SER A 39 -11.10 -4.50 8.83
C SER A 39 -10.23 -4.02 7.66
N TYR A 40 -10.77 -3.12 6.83
CA TYR A 40 -10.05 -2.38 5.81
C TYR A 40 -9.15 -1.34 6.47
N ILE A 41 -7.88 -1.29 6.05
CA ILE A 41 -6.89 -0.34 6.59
C ILE A 41 -6.39 0.54 5.45
N LEU A 42 -6.53 1.85 5.64
CA LEU A 42 -6.08 2.88 4.73
C LEU A 42 -5.12 3.80 5.49
N LEU A 43 -4.06 4.26 4.82
CA LEU A 43 -3.08 5.17 5.37
C LEU A 43 -3.04 6.43 4.52
N LEU A 44 -3.43 7.57 5.10
CA LEU A 44 -3.25 8.87 4.50
C LEU A 44 -1.87 9.39 4.93
N VAL A 45 -1.03 9.71 3.96
CA VAL A 45 0.32 10.23 4.20
C VAL A 45 0.32 11.72 3.90
N ASP A 46 0.85 12.51 4.82
CA ASP A 46 1.11 13.92 4.60
C ASP A 46 2.44 14.06 3.84
N GLU A 47 2.41 14.67 2.65
CA GLU A 47 3.61 14.84 1.82
C GLU A 47 4.58 15.88 2.40
N ASP A 48 4.07 16.87 3.11
CA ASP A 48 4.88 17.92 3.74
C ASP A 48 5.48 17.44 5.07
N ASN A 49 4.81 16.51 5.75
CA ASN A 49 5.29 15.91 6.99
C ASN A 49 5.10 14.38 7.01
N PRO A 50 6.02 13.62 6.41
CA PRO A 50 5.89 12.16 6.30
C PRO A 50 5.97 11.42 7.65
N ASN A 51 6.35 12.12 8.73
CA ASN A 51 6.32 11.56 10.08
C ASN A 51 4.92 11.49 10.65
N ILE A 52 3.98 12.27 10.11
CA ILE A 52 2.58 12.27 10.51
C ILE A 52 1.77 11.56 9.44
N SER A 53 1.00 10.56 9.85
CA SER A 53 0.06 9.86 8.96
C SER A 53 -1.27 9.65 9.67
N ASN A 54 -2.34 9.47 8.90
CA ASN A 54 -3.64 9.12 9.46
C ASN A 54 -4.02 7.71 9.01
N ARG A 55 -4.13 6.79 9.97
CA ARG A 55 -4.59 5.43 9.74
C ARG A 55 -6.10 5.37 9.92
N ILE A 56 -6.80 5.07 8.84
CA ILE A 56 -8.24 4.81 8.83
C ILE A 56 -8.46 3.30 8.85
N THR A 57 -9.31 2.83 9.75
CA THR A 57 -9.65 1.41 9.88
C THR A 57 -11.17 1.25 10.00
N CYS A 58 -11.78 0.43 9.16
CA CYS A 58 -13.22 0.13 9.24
C CYS A 58 -13.51 -1.33 8.93
N GLU A 59 -14.50 -1.92 9.59
CA GLU A 59 -15.03 -3.24 9.26
C GLU A 59 -16.27 -3.10 8.38
N ALA A 60 -16.44 -3.97 7.38
CA ALA A 60 -17.63 -3.93 6.51
C ALA A 60 -18.92 -3.98 7.36
N PRO A 61 -19.93 -3.13 7.10
CA PRO A 61 -20.15 -2.28 5.91
C PRO A 61 -19.55 -0.86 5.99
N CYS A 62 -18.56 -0.61 6.86
CA CYS A 62 -17.81 0.64 6.97
C CYS A 62 -18.63 1.91 7.21
N ASN A 63 -19.82 1.83 7.83
CA ASN A 63 -20.61 3.02 8.24
C ASN A 63 -19.84 3.97 9.17
N PHE A 64 -18.91 3.41 9.94
CA PHE A 64 -18.02 4.14 10.82
C PHE A 64 -16.60 3.63 10.62
N ALA A 65 -15.63 4.53 10.73
CA ALA A 65 -14.22 4.21 10.69
C ALA A 65 -13.52 4.78 11.92
N LYS A 66 -12.54 4.04 12.42
CA LYS A 66 -11.58 4.53 13.41
C LYS A 66 -10.49 5.30 12.65
N SER A 67 -10.34 6.57 12.96
CA SER A 67 -9.29 7.45 12.46
C SER A 67 -8.22 7.62 13.51
N GLN A 68 -6.97 7.30 13.19
CA GLN A 68 -5.85 7.38 14.12
C GLN A 68 -4.72 8.22 13.54
N THR A 69 -4.46 9.38 14.15
CA THR A 69 -3.28 10.18 13.81
C THR A 69 -2.04 9.53 14.42
N MET A 70 -1.10 9.16 13.57
CA MET A 70 0.15 8.49 13.89
C MET A 70 1.31 9.50 13.79
N ALA A 71 2.27 9.41 14.72
CA ALA A 71 3.60 9.99 14.57
C ALA A 71 4.64 8.87 14.63
N GLY A 72 5.16 8.47 13.46
CA GLY A 72 5.88 7.21 13.32
C GLY A 72 5.02 6.02 13.79
N ASP A 73 5.50 5.29 14.81
CA ASP A 73 4.81 4.12 15.36
C ASP A 73 3.80 4.46 16.47
N SER A 74 3.76 5.71 16.94
CA SER A 74 2.93 6.12 18.07
C SER A 74 1.58 6.69 17.62
N VAL A 75 0.50 6.27 18.28
CA VAL A 75 -0.84 6.85 18.08
C VAL A 75 -0.96 8.13 18.90
N LEU A 76 -1.08 9.28 18.24
CA LEU A 76 -1.27 10.59 18.89
C LEU A 76 -2.74 10.85 19.24
N LYS A 77 -3.66 10.48 18.34
CA LYS A 77 -5.09 10.73 18.50
C LYS A 77 -5.89 9.59 17.89
N THR A 78 -7.01 9.23 18.52
CA THR A 78 -7.97 8.26 17.97
C THR A 78 -9.36 8.86 18.02
N GLU A 79 -10.06 8.82 16.88
CA GLU A 79 -11.42 9.32 16.71
C GLU A 79 -12.26 8.28 15.99
N THR A 80 -13.58 8.30 16.21
CA THR A 80 -14.53 7.52 15.40
C THR A 80 -15.26 8.48 14.50
N VAL A 81 -15.12 8.29 13.19
CA VAL A 81 -15.72 9.13 12.16
C VAL A 81 -16.81 8.35 11.44
N ARG A 82 -17.91 9.04 11.13
CA ARG A 82 -18.95 8.50 10.26
C ARG A 82 -18.45 8.56 8.82
N VAL A 83 -18.54 7.45 8.11
CA VAL A 83 -18.23 7.38 6.69
C VAL A 83 -19.50 7.67 5.92
N VAL A 84 -19.44 8.64 5.01
CA VAL A 84 -20.56 8.97 4.11
C VAL A 84 -20.07 8.89 2.66
N PRO A 85 -20.89 8.40 1.71
CA PRO A 85 -20.45 8.19 0.32
C PRO A 85 -19.87 9.45 -0.34
N ASN A 86 -20.49 10.62 -0.10
CA ASN A 86 -20.06 11.89 -0.70
C ASN A 86 -18.90 12.58 0.07
N SER A 87 -18.11 11.82 0.83
CA SER A 87 -16.93 12.33 1.52
C SER A 87 -15.65 11.74 0.95
N LEU A 88 -14.54 12.45 1.15
CA LEU A 88 -13.22 11.99 0.74
C LEU A 88 -12.88 10.60 1.30
N ILE A 89 -13.12 10.38 2.61
CA ILE A 89 -12.91 9.09 3.27
C ILE A 89 -13.87 8.03 2.72
N GLY A 90 -15.10 8.41 2.39
CA GLY A 90 -16.09 7.53 1.77
C GLY A 90 -15.64 7.00 0.42
N ALA A 91 -15.21 7.89 -0.48
CA ALA A 91 -14.67 7.50 -1.79
C ALA A 91 -13.47 6.57 -1.67
N MET A 92 -12.52 6.88 -0.76
CA MET A 92 -11.35 6.05 -0.48
C MET A 92 -11.73 4.63 -0.04
N ILE A 93 -12.70 4.52 0.87
CA ILE A 93 -13.17 3.23 1.39
C ILE A 93 -13.95 2.47 0.32
N GLU A 94 -14.80 3.14 -0.45
CA GLU A 94 -15.58 2.54 -1.53
C GLU A 94 -14.67 1.95 -2.62
N ASP A 95 -13.64 2.68 -3.05
CA ASP A 95 -12.67 2.19 -4.02
C ASP A 95 -11.89 1.00 -3.47
N ALA A 96 -11.54 1.02 -2.18
CA ALA A 96 -10.87 -0.09 -1.51
C ALA A 96 -11.77 -1.33 -1.37
N MET A 97 -13.06 -1.15 -1.08
CA MET A 97 -14.04 -2.22 -0.95
C MET A 97 -14.45 -2.83 -2.30
N SER A 98 -14.60 -1.99 -3.34
CA SER A 98 -14.99 -2.39 -4.69
C SER A 98 -13.81 -2.88 -5.54
N GLY A 99 -12.60 -2.62 -5.08
CA GLY A 99 -11.37 -2.96 -5.77
C GLY A 99 -11.05 -2.11 -7.00
N GLN A 100 -11.60 -0.91 -7.06
CA GLN A 100 -11.41 0.05 -8.16
C GLN A 100 -10.25 1.03 -7.95
N LEU A 101 -9.42 0.76 -6.93
CA LEU A 101 -8.21 1.51 -6.62
C LEU A 101 -7.28 1.68 -7.84
N THR A 102 -7.18 2.92 -8.34
CA THR A 102 -6.34 3.30 -9.49
C THR A 102 -5.10 4.08 -9.03
N PRO A 103 -3.88 3.54 -9.18
CA PRO A 103 -2.67 4.21 -8.70
C PRO A 103 -2.46 5.59 -9.32
N TYR A 104 -1.98 6.53 -8.49
CA TYR A 104 -1.55 7.85 -8.92
C TYR A 104 -0.48 7.75 -10.01
N GLY A 105 -0.59 8.57 -11.05
CA GLY A 105 0.30 8.55 -12.22
C GLY A 105 -0.02 7.46 -13.27
N GLN A 106 -0.96 6.54 -13.01
CA GLN A 106 -1.44 5.56 -13.99
C GLN A 106 -2.66 6.05 -14.80
N HIS A 107 -3.01 7.34 -14.71
CA HIS A 107 -3.89 7.99 -15.67
C HIS A 107 -3.17 8.20 -17.01
N ILE A 108 -2.84 7.11 -17.71
CA ILE A 108 -2.66 7.17 -19.16
C ILE A 108 -4.02 6.88 -19.79
N ALA A 109 -4.65 7.96 -20.28
CA ALA A 109 -5.74 7.95 -21.24
C ALA A 109 -7.11 7.38 -20.79
N THR A 110 -7.79 8.12 -19.91
CA THR A 110 -9.27 8.25 -20.01
C THR A 110 -9.74 9.66 -19.64
N LEU A 111 -8.97 10.68 -20.04
CA LEU A 111 -9.53 12.02 -20.25
C LEU A 111 -10.36 12.03 -21.55
N ASN A 112 -11.42 11.21 -21.61
CA ASN A 112 -12.48 11.42 -22.61
C ASN A 112 -13.81 10.74 -22.26
N GLN A 113 -14.19 10.70 -20.98
CA GLN A 113 -15.60 10.53 -20.63
C GLN A 113 -15.96 11.58 -19.58
N SER A 114 -16.16 12.80 -20.05
CA SER A 114 -17.11 13.70 -19.39
C SER A 114 -18.42 12.93 -19.25
N PRO A 115 -19.07 12.90 -18.07
CA PRO A 115 -20.46 12.50 -18.02
C PRO A 115 -21.24 13.53 -18.83
N ALA A 116 -21.61 13.15 -20.05
CA ALA A 116 -22.61 13.90 -20.80
C ALA A 116 -23.84 13.99 -19.90
N VAL A 117 -24.21 15.22 -19.58
CA VAL A 117 -25.49 15.56 -18.99
C VAL A 117 -26.56 14.96 -19.89
N VAL A 118 -27.15 13.84 -19.50
CA VAL A 118 -28.35 13.31 -20.15
C VAL A 118 -29.53 13.79 -19.32
N THR A 119 -30.07 14.93 -19.73
CA THR A 119 -31.42 15.36 -19.36
C THR A 119 -32.43 14.29 -19.77
N PRO A 120 -33.50 14.07 -18.98
CA PRO A 120 -34.44 12.99 -19.22
C PRO A 120 -35.41 13.35 -20.34
N ALA A 121 -35.54 12.47 -21.33
CA ALA A 121 -36.65 12.46 -22.26
C ALA A 121 -37.55 11.25 -21.95
N THR A 122 -38.83 11.55 -21.84
CA THR A 122 -39.92 10.76 -21.30
C THR A 122 -40.38 9.63 -22.23
N THR A 123 -41.04 8.64 -21.61
CA THR A 123 -42.19 7.82 -22.12
C THR A 123 -41.91 6.36 -22.53
N GLN A 124 -42.36 5.44 -21.65
CA GLN A 124 -43.16 4.18 -21.82
C GLN A 124 -42.79 3.21 -22.96
N ALA A 125 -42.89 1.88 -22.88
CA ALA A 125 -43.49 0.88 -22.01
C ALA A 125 -42.65 -0.41 -22.21
N SER A 126 -42.64 -1.47 -21.42
CA SER A 126 -43.74 -2.36 -21.05
C SER A 126 -43.14 -3.46 -20.15
N LEU A 127 -43.82 -3.86 -19.08
CA LEU A 127 -43.63 -5.17 -18.46
C LEU A 127 -44.35 -6.22 -19.33
N PRO A 128 -43.83 -7.46 -19.44
CA PRO A 128 -44.21 -8.46 -18.44
C PRO A 128 -43.12 -9.49 -18.10
N GLY A 129 -43.31 -10.16 -16.96
CA GLY A 129 -42.90 -11.56 -16.78
C GLY A 129 -41.62 -11.77 -15.98
N ALA A 130 -41.75 -11.79 -14.66
CA ALA A 130 -40.82 -12.47 -13.78
C ALA A 130 -41.01 -13.99 -13.92
N GLU A 131 -39.92 -14.74 -13.99
CA GLU A 131 -39.71 -16.03 -13.31
C GLU A 131 -38.19 -16.36 -13.28
N PRO A 132 -37.72 -17.17 -12.31
CA PRO A 132 -36.47 -16.94 -11.61
C PRO A 132 -35.32 -17.81 -12.12
N VAL A 133 -34.12 -17.24 -12.26
CA VAL A 133 -32.89 -18.03 -12.44
C VAL A 133 -31.99 -17.85 -11.22
N ALA A 134 -32.07 -18.87 -10.37
CA ALA A 134 -30.99 -19.48 -9.61
C ALA A 134 -30.02 -18.53 -8.89
N ASN A 135 -30.31 -18.39 -7.60
CA ASN A 135 -29.36 -18.24 -6.51
C ASN A 135 -28.08 -19.06 -6.75
N GLN A 136 -26.97 -18.38 -7.08
CA GLN A 136 -25.63 -18.91 -6.84
C GLN A 136 -24.94 -17.99 -5.82
N PRO A 137 -24.41 -18.55 -4.72
CA PRO A 137 -23.71 -17.77 -3.72
C PRO A 137 -22.51 -17.10 -4.37
N ALA A 138 -22.32 -15.81 -4.08
CA ALA A 138 -21.09 -15.11 -4.37
C ALA A 138 -19.93 -15.90 -3.76
N SER A 139 -19.17 -16.59 -4.63
CA SER A 139 -17.97 -17.30 -4.24
C SER A 139 -17.03 -16.34 -3.52
N ASP A 140 -16.52 -16.82 -2.39
CA ASP A 140 -15.50 -16.20 -1.56
C ASP A 140 -14.44 -15.46 -2.40
N VAL A 141 -14.28 -14.17 -2.14
CA VAL A 141 -13.10 -13.41 -2.58
C VAL A 141 -11.93 -13.96 -1.78
N ALA A 142 -11.27 -14.98 -2.33
CA ALA A 142 -10.10 -15.61 -1.74
C ALA A 142 -9.06 -14.53 -1.42
N ALA A 143 -8.73 -14.38 -0.12
CA ALA A 143 -7.58 -13.62 0.32
C ALA A 143 -6.36 -14.09 -0.48
N SER A 144 -5.66 -13.17 -1.15
CA SER A 144 -4.42 -13.53 -1.84
C SER A 144 -3.46 -14.14 -0.82
N PRO A 145 -2.91 -15.35 -1.07
CA PRO A 145 -2.06 -16.01 -0.10
C PRO A 145 -0.80 -15.18 0.13
N LEU A 146 -0.35 -15.13 1.39
CA LEU A 146 0.93 -14.54 1.74
C LEU A 146 2.04 -15.21 0.92
N GLN A 147 2.97 -14.40 0.43
CA GLN A 147 4.11 -14.92 -0.31
C GLN A 147 5.03 -15.68 0.63
N GLN A 148 5.69 -16.70 0.10
CA GLN A 148 6.75 -17.38 0.83
C GLN A 148 7.98 -16.48 0.88
N THR A 149 8.44 -16.09 2.06
CA THR A 149 9.64 -15.24 2.22
C THR A 149 10.70 -15.99 3.04
N SER A 150 11.87 -15.37 3.26
CA SER A 150 12.91 -15.91 4.14
C SER A 150 12.58 -15.74 5.64
N PHE A 151 11.49 -15.03 5.95
CA PHE A 151 10.97 -14.81 7.29
C PHE A 151 9.50 -15.25 7.38
N ASP A 152 8.94 -15.18 8.59
CA ASP A 152 7.55 -15.57 8.83
C ASP A 152 6.62 -14.37 8.57
N CYS A 153 5.86 -14.41 7.48
CA CYS A 153 4.90 -13.36 7.14
C CYS A 153 3.78 -13.20 8.18
N GLY A 154 3.48 -14.22 8.97
CA GLY A 154 2.54 -14.11 10.10
C GLY A 154 3.09 -13.26 11.26
N LYS A 155 4.39 -12.94 11.24
CA LYS A 155 5.08 -12.11 12.24
C LYS A 155 5.56 -10.77 11.68
N ALA A 156 5.18 -10.43 10.45
CA ALA A 156 5.54 -9.15 9.84
C ALA A 156 4.99 -7.98 10.67
N LYS A 157 5.86 -7.09 11.11
CA LYS A 157 5.53 -5.94 11.98
C LYS A 157 5.85 -4.60 11.35
N SER A 158 6.72 -4.57 10.34
CA SER A 158 7.15 -3.33 9.70
C SER A 158 6.54 -3.14 8.30
N ILE A 159 6.60 -1.90 7.81
CA ILE A 159 6.18 -1.55 6.45
C ILE A 159 6.97 -2.37 5.41
N PRO A 160 8.31 -2.45 5.46
CA PRO A 160 9.09 -3.33 4.58
C PRO A 160 8.66 -4.78 4.60
N GLU A 161 8.54 -5.40 5.79
CA GLU A 161 8.16 -6.81 5.91
C GLU A 161 6.77 -7.07 5.34
N PHE A 162 5.83 -6.13 5.56
CA PHE A 162 4.50 -6.21 4.99
C PHE A 162 4.53 -6.18 3.46
N LEU A 163 5.27 -5.24 2.86
CA LEU A 163 5.42 -5.13 1.40
C LEU A 163 6.01 -6.42 0.82
N ILE A 164 7.06 -6.96 1.44
CA ILE A 164 7.71 -8.20 0.99
C ILE A 164 6.74 -9.40 1.04
N CYS A 165 5.86 -9.47 2.03
CA CYS A 165 4.89 -10.56 2.18
C CYS A 165 3.74 -10.55 1.18
N HIS A 166 3.48 -9.41 0.54
CA HIS A 166 2.32 -9.24 -0.36
C HIS A 166 2.72 -8.96 -1.81
N ASP A 167 4.01 -8.81 -2.09
CA ASP A 167 4.55 -8.62 -3.43
C ASP A 167 5.41 -9.84 -3.87
N PRO A 168 5.06 -10.52 -4.97
CA PRO A 168 5.77 -11.72 -5.40
C PRO A 168 7.21 -11.47 -5.84
N ASP A 169 7.51 -10.28 -6.37
CA ASP A 169 8.87 -9.92 -6.81
C ASP A 169 9.75 -9.65 -5.59
N LEU A 170 9.28 -8.86 -4.63
CA LEU A 170 9.99 -8.60 -3.37
C LEU A 170 10.17 -9.88 -2.55
N ALA A 171 9.19 -10.77 -2.54
CA ALA A 171 9.33 -12.07 -1.89
C ALA A 171 10.40 -12.94 -2.57
N ALA A 172 10.51 -12.87 -3.90
CA ALA A 172 11.57 -13.55 -4.64
C ALA A 172 12.95 -12.97 -4.32
N ASP A 173 13.08 -11.64 -4.33
CA ASP A 173 14.30 -10.92 -3.95
C ASP A 173 14.72 -11.24 -2.51
N ASP A 174 13.77 -11.38 -1.60
CA ASP A 174 14.03 -11.75 -0.20
C ASP A 174 14.61 -13.16 -0.05
N ARG A 175 14.03 -14.15 -0.73
CA ARG A 175 14.54 -15.54 -0.74
C ARG A 175 15.93 -15.62 -1.37
N ASP A 176 16.14 -14.89 -2.46
CA ASP A 176 17.42 -14.85 -3.18
C ASP A 176 18.52 -14.15 -2.35
N LEU A 177 18.18 -13.05 -1.67
CA LEU A 177 19.09 -12.40 -0.74
C LEU A 177 19.44 -13.31 0.44
N ALA A 178 18.49 -14.09 0.97
CA ALA A 178 18.75 -15.04 2.04
C ALA A 178 19.75 -16.13 1.64
N SER A 179 19.64 -16.65 0.42
CA SER A 179 20.64 -17.57 -0.14
C SER A 179 22.02 -16.92 -0.23
N THR A 180 22.09 -15.70 -0.78
CA THR A 180 23.34 -14.94 -0.93
C THR A 180 23.96 -14.61 0.43
N TYR A 181 23.14 -14.23 1.42
CA TYR A 181 23.56 -13.97 2.79
C TYR A 181 24.21 -15.20 3.41
N GLN A 182 23.65 -16.40 3.21
CA GLN A 182 24.23 -17.62 3.75
C GLN A 182 25.59 -17.95 3.13
N GLN A 183 25.74 -17.73 1.81
CA GLN A 183 27.03 -17.88 1.12
C GLN A 183 28.08 -16.90 1.66
N ALA A 184 27.72 -15.62 1.76
CA ALA A 184 28.59 -14.58 2.32
C ALA A 184 28.97 -14.88 3.77
N LYS A 185 27.98 -15.28 4.59
CA LYS A 185 28.18 -15.67 5.98
C LYS A 185 29.15 -16.85 6.10
N ASN A 186 29.16 -17.79 5.16
CA ASN A 186 30.08 -18.92 5.18
C ASN A 186 31.50 -18.50 4.79
N ALA A 187 31.64 -17.64 3.79
CA ALA A 187 32.93 -17.19 3.24
C ALA A 187 33.72 -16.25 4.17
N VAL A 188 33.04 -15.38 4.93
CA VAL A 188 33.73 -14.36 5.74
C VAL A 188 34.57 -14.95 6.87
N VAL A 189 35.76 -14.40 7.11
CA VAL A 189 36.60 -14.78 8.26
C VAL A 189 36.09 -14.13 9.54
N ASP A 190 35.81 -12.82 9.50
CA ASP A 190 35.27 -12.07 10.64
C ASP A 190 33.73 -12.10 10.65
N LYS A 191 33.16 -13.08 11.37
CA LYS A 191 31.71 -13.21 11.51
C LYS A 191 31.08 -12.04 12.29
N ALA A 192 31.81 -11.41 13.21
CA ALA A 192 31.28 -10.34 14.05
C ALA A 192 31.14 -9.04 13.24
N ALA A 193 32.16 -8.69 12.46
CA ALA A 193 32.09 -7.57 11.53
C ALA A 193 30.96 -7.76 10.49
N PHE A 194 30.81 -8.98 9.96
CA PHE A 194 29.74 -9.30 9.02
C PHE A 194 28.34 -9.13 9.64
N ALA A 195 28.15 -9.61 10.87
CA ALA A 195 26.89 -9.45 11.59
C ALA A 195 26.57 -7.97 11.85
N ASP A 196 27.55 -7.15 12.24
CA ASP A 196 27.33 -5.72 12.45
C ASP A 196 26.98 -4.98 11.14
N ARG A 197 27.70 -5.26 10.06
CA ARG A 197 27.42 -4.69 8.73
C ARG A 197 26.00 -5.01 8.27
N THR A 198 25.62 -6.29 8.31
CA THR A 198 24.31 -6.73 7.84
C THR A 198 23.19 -6.19 8.72
N ARG A 199 23.37 -6.16 10.05
CA ARG A 199 22.42 -5.50 10.96
C ARG A 199 22.21 -4.03 10.61
N LYS A 200 23.27 -3.28 10.30
CA LYS A 200 23.15 -1.87 9.88
C LYS A 200 22.34 -1.72 8.59
N GLN A 201 22.56 -2.59 7.62
CA GLN A 201 21.81 -2.57 6.35
C GLN A 201 20.33 -2.94 6.54
N TRP A 202 20.02 -3.90 7.41
CA TRP A 202 18.64 -4.27 7.72
C TRP A 202 17.94 -3.12 8.46
N ASN A 203 18.61 -2.52 9.45
CA ASN A 203 18.08 -1.34 10.14
C ASN A 203 17.84 -0.16 9.19
N PHE A 204 18.70 0.01 8.19
CA PHE A 204 18.49 1.02 7.15
C PHE A 204 17.21 0.72 6.36
N ARG A 205 17.02 -0.51 5.89
CA ARG A 205 15.79 -0.95 5.19
C ARG A 205 14.55 -0.64 6.03
N GLU A 206 14.55 -1.07 7.29
CA GLU A 206 13.44 -0.88 8.22
C GLU A 206 13.08 0.59 8.43
N LYS A 207 14.08 1.48 8.45
CA LYS A 207 13.87 2.91 8.71
C LYS A 207 13.53 3.73 7.47
N ASN A 208 14.12 3.39 6.32
CA ASN A 208 14.11 4.28 5.16
C ASN A 208 13.21 3.79 4.03
N CYS A 209 13.00 2.48 3.88
CA CYS A 209 12.15 1.98 2.81
C CYS A 209 10.68 1.97 3.19
N ARG A 210 9.88 2.67 2.38
CA ARG A 210 8.43 2.77 2.55
C ARG A 210 7.66 2.34 1.32
N ASP A 211 8.32 1.96 0.23
CA ASP A 211 7.68 1.53 -1.01
C ASP A 211 8.48 0.42 -1.71
N LYS A 212 7.88 -0.18 -2.74
CA LYS A 212 8.51 -1.22 -3.57
C LYS A 212 9.78 -0.73 -4.25
N ALA A 213 9.79 0.50 -4.78
CA ALA A 213 10.96 1.04 -5.49
C ALA A 213 12.21 1.13 -4.59
N CYS A 214 12.05 1.59 -3.35
CA CYS A 214 13.12 1.59 -2.36
C CYS A 214 13.58 0.17 -2.04
N LEU A 215 12.64 -0.76 -1.81
CA LEU A 215 12.99 -2.15 -1.48
C LEU A 215 13.72 -2.84 -2.62
N VAL A 216 13.24 -2.73 -3.86
CA VAL A 216 13.91 -3.27 -5.05
C VAL A 216 15.33 -2.70 -5.17
N SER A 217 15.49 -1.39 -5.00
CA SER A 217 16.81 -0.74 -5.05
C SER A 217 17.74 -1.23 -3.93
N TRP A 218 17.20 -1.40 -2.72
CA TRP A 218 17.93 -1.90 -1.57
C TRP A 218 18.33 -3.37 -1.75
N TYR A 219 17.43 -4.24 -2.21
CA TYR A 219 17.72 -5.64 -2.49
C TYR A 219 18.80 -5.79 -3.56
N ALA A 220 18.70 -5.02 -4.66
CA ALA A 220 19.70 -5.03 -5.72
C ALA A 220 21.10 -4.62 -5.21
N TYR A 221 21.18 -3.54 -4.44
CA TYR A 221 22.43 -3.10 -3.80
C TYR A 221 22.98 -4.17 -2.85
N GLN A 222 22.14 -4.64 -1.92
CA GLN A 222 22.57 -5.55 -0.88
C GLN A 222 23.00 -6.90 -1.45
N LYS A 223 22.35 -7.38 -2.51
CA LYS A 223 22.74 -8.60 -3.23
C LYS A 223 24.12 -8.46 -3.86
N ARG A 224 24.41 -7.34 -4.55
CA ARG A 224 25.74 -7.10 -5.15
C ARG A 224 26.84 -7.09 -4.10
N VAL A 225 26.62 -6.37 -2.99
CA VAL A 225 27.55 -6.33 -1.86
C VAL A 225 27.79 -7.72 -1.28
N LEU A 226 26.73 -8.47 -0.95
CA LEU A 226 26.86 -9.79 -0.34
C LEU A 226 27.49 -10.82 -1.29
N THR A 227 27.22 -10.72 -2.59
CA THR A 227 27.86 -11.58 -3.61
C THR A 227 29.37 -11.37 -3.59
N LYS A 228 29.83 -10.11 -3.61
CA LYS A 228 31.27 -9.79 -3.55
C LYS A 228 31.91 -10.25 -2.24
N ILE A 229 31.19 -10.16 -1.12
CA ILE A 229 31.65 -10.70 0.16
C ILE A 229 31.73 -12.23 0.11
N ALA A 230 30.78 -12.91 -0.54
CA ALA A 230 30.79 -14.36 -0.69
C ALA A 230 31.96 -14.85 -1.55
N GLU A 231 32.35 -14.08 -2.56
CA GLU A 231 33.48 -14.40 -3.45
C GLU A 231 34.84 -14.13 -2.79
N THR A 232 34.96 -13.04 -2.03
CA THR A 232 36.26 -12.58 -1.50
C THR A 232 36.50 -12.93 -0.04
N GLY A 233 35.44 -13.21 0.73
CA GLY A 233 35.50 -13.33 2.19
C GLY A 233 35.77 -12.01 2.94
N ASP A 234 35.89 -10.88 2.22
CA ASP A 234 36.18 -9.57 2.78
C ASP A 234 34.90 -8.80 3.13
N VAL A 235 34.66 -8.61 4.43
CA VAL A 235 33.49 -7.89 4.96
C VAL A 235 33.45 -6.41 4.54
N SER A 236 34.60 -5.82 4.17
CA SER A 236 34.71 -4.41 3.79
C SER A 236 34.31 -4.14 2.33
N ALA A 237 34.09 -5.20 1.54
CA ALA A 237 33.75 -5.09 0.13
C ALA A 237 32.55 -4.14 -0.12
N GLN A 238 32.72 -3.26 -1.10
CA GLN A 238 31.71 -2.28 -1.52
C GLN A 238 31.19 -2.59 -2.93
N ASP A 239 29.98 -2.11 -3.20
CA ASP A 239 29.40 -2.02 -4.53
C ASP A 239 30.12 -0.88 -5.28
N ASN A 240 30.83 -1.19 -6.36
CA ASN A 240 31.58 -0.21 -7.16
C ASN A 240 30.72 0.33 -8.29
#